data_AF-V2XQE6-F1
#
_entry.id   AF-V2XQE6-F1
#
_cell.length_a   1.000
_cell.length_b   1.000
_cell.length_c   1.000
_cell.angle_alpha   90.00
_cell.angle_beta   90.00
_cell.angle_gamma   90.00
#
_symmetry.space_group_name_H-M   'P 1'
#
loop_
_entity.id
_entity.type
_entity.pdbx_description
1 polymer ?
#
loop_
_entity_poly.entity_id
_entity_poly.type
_entity_poly.pdbx_seq_one_letter_code
_entity_poly.pdbx_strand_id
1 'polypeptide(L)'
;MTLDFGLRPALRLVLEAMGYMVADAHLGARHMHSHARKPASTQRACGAWDSSNVFSHVASPMVHGCQNASINSIPVELLTDIFEFCQPQSDWTDPLVPTLERIIVVCSHWRTVALAAPYLWSKIALYSPRPIHVSIVRRHLERSKTCPLDLVIRQAMEPEDCESPSEWEDIVAATSMILSDISKHVHRWHSLTLMIYSPAAFPRLVLPTPLLKLVSITGSMLKFDDVQAFWRAILASPAMRSISWSYSIEQKNFLPSLFDCEWGKLIQLAGRFTVDSHLLQILSQCLSLEVLDITDPIDDNTSPATPGTPFVLPSLRVVKFDTAETSLLHHLILPKLQEVVLLRRKETFRPWIDLFDRSQCLLQSVCFKLFSRTDSGEDVAFCLRTHSPTSQIYGSPLPGIVVR
;
A
#
# COMPACT_ATOMS: atom_id res chain seq x y z
N MET A 1 -7.69 -13.47 -3.47
CA MET A 1 -7.65 -14.37 -4.65
C MET A 1 -6.22 -14.34 -5.16
N THR A 2 -5.40 -15.34 -4.83
CA THR A 2 -4.02 -15.49 -5.31
C THR A 2 -4.07 -16.25 -6.63
N LEU A 3 -3.69 -15.57 -7.72
CA LEU A 3 -3.50 -16.18 -9.04
C LEU A 3 -2.09 -16.75 -9.08
N ASP A 4 -2.01 -18.08 -9.10
CA ASP A 4 -0.80 -18.85 -9.35
C ASP A 4 -0.44 -18.71 -10.84
N PHE A 5 0.40 -17.73 -11.17
CA PHE A 5 1.01 -17.64 -12.48
C PHE A 5 2.22 -18.57 -12.53
N GLY A 6 2.05 -19.70 -13.21
CA GLY A 6 3.12 -20.62 -13.53
C GLY A 6 4.29 -19.90 -14.21
N LEU A 7 5.34 -19.65 -13.43
CA LEU A 7 6.62 -19.13 -13.90
C LEU A 7 7.25 -20.13 -14.88
N ARG A 8 7.60 -19.65 -16.08
CA ARG A 8 8.43 -20.45 -17.00
C ARG A 8 9.76 -20.80 -16.33
N PRO A 9 10.29 -22.03 -16.47
CA PRO A 9 11.53 -22.48 -15.81
C PRO A 9 12.74 -21.55 -16.00
N ALA A 10 12.80 -20.85 -17.14
CA ALA A 10 13.88 -19.89 -17.45
C ALA A 10 13.88 -18.66 -16.53
N LEU A 11 12.70 -18.15 -16.11
CA LEU A 11 12.63 -17.01 -15.19
C LEU A 11 13.05 -17.38 -13.76
N ARG A 12 12.75 -18.61 -13.34
CA ARG A 12 13.19 -19.13 -12.04
C ARG A 12 14.71 -19.25 -11.96
N LEU A 13 15.35 -19.71 -13.04
CA LEU A 13 16.81 -19.78 -13.15
C LEU A 13 17.48 -18.40 -13.14
N VAL A 14 16.86 -17.38 -13.75
CA VAL A 14 17.37 -15.99 -13.68
C VAL A 14 17.27 -15.44 -12.26
N LEU A 15 16.16 -15.68 -11.56
CA LEU A 15 15.98 -15.26 -10.17
C LEU A 15 16.93 -15.99 -9.20
N GLU A 16 17.14 -17.29 -9.38
CA GLU A 16 18.11 -18.07 -8.60
C GLU A 16 19.54 -17.60 -8.89
N ALA A 17 19.91 -17.39 -10.16
CA ALA A 17 21.22 -16.84 -10.54
C ALA A 17 21.45 -15.42 -10.00
N MET A 18 20.41 -14.58 -9.94
CA MET A 18 20.48 -13.25 -9.33
C MET A 18 20.66 -13.32 -7.80
N GLY A 19 20.06 -14.31 -7.13
CA GLY A 19 20.31 -14.59 -5.71
C GLY A 19 21.78 -14.94 -5.42
N TYR A 20 22.41 -15.74 -6.29
CA TYR A 20 23.81 -16.14 -6.16
C TYR A 20 24.79 -14.99 -6.46
N MET A 21 24.54 -14.17 -7.50
CA MET A 21 25.41 -13.03 -7.83
C MET A 21 25.39 -11.92 -6.77
N VAL A 22 24.26 -11.75 -6.07
CA VAL A 22 24.12 -10.76 -4.97
C VAL A 22 24.84 -11.21 -3.70
N ALA A 23 24.91 -12.52 -3.44
CA ALA A 23 25.69 -13.07 -2.32
C ALA A 23 27.20 -12.84 -2.47
N ASP A 24 27.73 -12.96 -3.69
CA ASP A 24 29.15 -12.73 -3.99
C ASP A 24 29.56 -11.26 -3.85
N ALA A 25 28.67 -10.33 -4.22
CA ALA A 25 28.89 -8.89 -4.02
C ALA A 25 28.98 -8.50 -2.52
N HIS A 26 28.28 -9.23 -1.64
CA HIS A 26 28.37 -9.03 -0.18
C HIS A 26 29.62 -9.66 0.46
N LEU A 27 30.17 -10.72 -0.12
CA LEU A 27 31.43 -11.32 0.34
C LEU A 27 32.65 -10.46 -0.05
N GLY A 28 32.63 -9.82 -1.22
CA GLY A 28 33.67 -8.88 -1.64
C GLY A 28 33.77 -7.60 -0.80
N ALA A 29 32.64 -7.13 -0.23
CA ALA A 29 32.58 -5.90 0.56
C ALA A 29 33.07 -6.07 2.03
N ARG A 30 33.14 -7.31 2.55
CA ARG A 30 33.60 -7.58 3.93
C ARG A 30 35.13 -7.63 4.08
N HIS A 31 35.90 -7.55 3.00
CA HIS A 31 37.37 -7.71 3.04
C HIS A 31 38.19 -6.40 3.06
N MET A 32 37.57 -5.21 3.13
CA MET A 32 38.30 -3.92 3.08
C MET A 32 38.23 -3.07 4.36
N HIS A 33 37.68 -3.55 5.48
CA HIS A 33 37.68 -2.82 6.76
C HIS A 33 38.25 -3.66 7.92
N SER A 34 39.55 -3.91 7.86
CA SER A 34 40.35 -4.21 9.06
C SER A 34 41.82 -4.07 8.69
N HIS A 35 42.43 -2.91 8.97
CA HIS A 35 43.85 -2.78 9.32
C HIS A 35 44.16 -1.32 9.70
N ALA A 36 44.02 -1.00 11.00
CA ALA A 36 44.75 0.10 11.62
C ALA A 36 44.89 -0.17 13.13
N ARG A 37 46.00 -0.84 13.51
CA ARG A 37 46.86 -0.53 14.67
C ARG A 37 47.79 -1.72 14.99
N LYS A 38 49.09 -1.42 14.97
CA LYS A 38 50.20 -2.17 15.59
C LYS A 38 50.46 -1.53 16.97
N PRO A 39 51.07 -2.20 17.98
CA PRO A 39 52.50 -2.54 17.90
C PRO A 39 52.95 -3.90 18.46
N ALA A 40 54.20 -4.18 18.08
CA ALA A 40 55.16 -5.24 18.41
C ALA A 40 55.01 -6.03 19.73
N SER A 41 55.19 -7.34 19.63
CA SER A 41 56.37 -8.03 20.19
C SER A 41 56.38 -9.53 19.86
N THR A 42 57.59 -10.08 19.78
CA THR A 42 57.99 -11.50 19.84
C THR A 42 58.09 -12.28 18.52
N GLN A 43 59.33 -12.71 18.29
CA GLN A 43 59.89 -13.41 17.16
C GLN A 43 59.90 -14.93 17.45
N ARG A 44 59.89 -15.72 16.36
CA ARG A 44 60.25 -17.16 16.22
C ARG A 44 59.22 -18.21 16.67
N ALA A 45 58.75 -19.00 15.71
CA ALA A 45 59.35 -20.31 15.40
C ALA A 45 58.83 -20.83 14.04
N CYS A 46 59.75 -21.39 13.25
CA CYS A 46 59.45 -22.13 12.01
C CYS A 46 58.81 -23.48 12.35
N GLY A 47 57.85 -23.91 11.54
CA GLY A 47 57.28 -25.26 11.59
C GLY A 47 56.59 -25.58 10.27
N ALA A 48 57.31 -26.29 9.41
CA ALA A 48 56.88 -26.76 8.09
C ALA A 48 55.85 -27.88 8.22
N TRP A 49 54.69 -27.75 7.58
CA TRP A 49 53.76 -28.87 7.35
C TRP A 49 53.18 -28.80 5.93
N ASP A 50 53.72 -29.70 5.12
CA ASP A 50 53.17 -30.44 3.99
C ASP A 50 52.28 -29.77 2.93
N SER A 51 52.91 -29.63 1.76
CA SER A 51 52.28 -29.55 0.45
C SER A 51 51.91 -30.95 -0.04
N SER A 52 50.63 -31.32 0.07
CA SER A 52 50.07 -32.42 -0.72
C SER A 52 48.54 -32.38 -0.70
N ASN A 53 47.97 -31.62 -1.63
CA ASN A 53 46.65 -31.88 -2.21
C ASN A 53 46.50 -31.09 -3.51
N VAL A 54 47.24 -31.53 -4.53
CA VAL A 54 47.00 -31.17 -5.92
C VAL A 54 45.82 -32.02 -6.38
N PHE A 55 44.62 -31.44 -6.45
CA PHE A 55 43.51 -32.07 -7.15
C PHE A 55 43.73 -31.92 -8.65
N SER A 56 43.81 -33.07 -9.30
CA SER A 56 44.01 -33.26 -10.72
C SER A 56 42.89 -32.65 -11.57
N HIS A 57 43.30 -32.08 -12.70
CA HIS A 57 42.47 -31.66 -13.81
C HIS A 57 41.41 -32.74 -14.17
N VAL A 58 40.14 -32.44 -13.93
CA VAL A 58 39.04 -33.11 -14.63
C VAL A 58 38.80 -32.35 -15.92
N ALA A 59 39.17 -32.96 -17.03
CA ALA A 59 38.81 -32.51 -18.37
C ALA A 59 37.28 -32.48 -18.48
N SER A 60 36.71 -31.26 -18.60
CA SER A 60 35.30 -31.11 -18.96
C SER A 60 35.08 -31.49 -20.42
N PRO A 61 34.06 -32.31 -20.76
CA PRO A 61 33.67 -32.53 -22.14
C PRO A 61 33.15 -31.22 -22.73
N MET A 62 33.71 -30.84 -23.87
CA MET A 62 33.26 -29.70 -24.67
C MET A 62 31.78 -29.88 -25.04
N VAL A 63 30.90 -29.11 -24.40
CA VAL A 63 29.56 -28.85 -24.91
C VAL A 63 29.69 -27.75 -25.96
N HIS A 64 29.83 -28.14 -27.22
CA HIS A 64 29.63 -27.23 -28.34
C HIS A 64 28.17 -26.75 -28.36
N GLY A 65 27.95 -25.44 -28.28
CA GLY A 65 26.85 -24.82 -29.02
C GLY A 65 25.71 -24.13 -28.25
N CYS A 66 25.79 -23.91 -26.95
CA CYS A 66 25.00 -22.80 -26.36
C CYS A 66 25.88 -21.56 -26.42
N GLN A 67 25.70 -20.73 -27.46
CA GLN A 67 26.15 -19.34 -27.36
C GLN A 67 25.53 -18.80 -26.07
N ASN A 68 26.36 -18.49 -25.08
CA ASN A 68 25.91 -17.88 -23.84
C ASN A 68 25.10 -16.65 -24.22
N ALA A 69 23.77 -16.74 -24.16
CA ALA A 69 22.88 -15.61 -24.40
C ALA A 69 23.28 -14.55 -23.37
N SER A 70 24.02 -13.54 -23.82
CA SER A 70 24.49 -12.50 -22.93
C SER A 70 23.28 -11.70 -22.49
N ILE A 71 23.19 -11.35 -21.22
CA ILE A 71 22.13 -10.46 -20.75
C ILE A 71 22.14 -9.10 -21.48
N ASN A 72 23.28 -8.74 -22.10
CA ASN A 72 23.45 -7.57 -22.96
C ASN A 72 22.81 -7.71 -24.35
N SER A 73 22.32 -8.90 -24.74
CA SER A 73 21.58 -9.10 -25.99
C SER A 73 20.07 -9.01 -25.81
N ILE A 74 19.59 -8.75 -24.58
CA ILE A 74 18.18 -8.50 -24.31
C ILE A 74 17.84 -7.09 -24.82
N PRO A 75 16.80 -6.92 -25.64
CA PRO A 75 16.29 -5.60 -26.01
C PRO A 75 16.01 -4.72 -24.80
N VAL A 76 16.29 -3.43 -24.92
CA VAL A 76 16.13 -2.45 -23.84
C VAL A 76 14.70 -2.46 -23.27
N GLU A 77 13.69 -2.63 -24.12
CA GLU A 77 12.27 -2.67 -23.74
C GLU A 77 11.99 -3.85 -22.79
N LEU A 78 12.48 -5.04 -23.14
CA LEU A 78 12.32 -6.23 -22.30
C LEU A 78 13.12 -6.10 -21.01
N LEU A 79 14.29 -5.46 -21.07
CA LEU A 79 15.10 -5.25 -19.88
C LEU A 79 14.42 -4.28 -18.91
N THR A 80 13.78 -3.22 -19.40
CA THR A 80 12.99 -2.31 -18.57
C THR A 80 11.75 -2.97 -17.99
N ASP A 81 11.08 -3.85 -18.75
CA ASP A 81 9.93 -4.64 -18.25
C ASP A 81 10.37 -5.57 -17.10
N ILE A 82 11.55 -6.21 -17.23
CA ILE A 82 12.14 -7.01 -16.15
C ILE A 82 12.40 -6.13 -14.92
N PHE A 83 12.99 -4.94 -15.10
CA PHE A 83 13.27 -4.03 -13.99
C PHE A 83 12.00 -3.60 -13.26
N GLU A 84 10.94 -3.30 -14.00
CA GLU A 84 9.62 -2.98 -13.43
C GLU A 84 9.04 -4.17 -12.68
N PHE A 85 9.11 -5.38 -13.24
CA PHE A 85 8.62 -6.60 -12.60
C PHE A 85 9.37 -6.93 -11.29
N CYS A 86 10.67 -6.64 -11.22
CA CYS A 86 11.46 -6.84 -10.01
C CYS A 86 11.12 -5.86 -8.86
N GLN A 87 10.40 -4.77 -9.13
CA GLN A 87 10.01 -3.85 -8.07
C GLN A 87 8.96 -4.49 -7.14
N PRO A 88 8.92 -4.12 -5.84
CA PRO A 88 7.91 -4.63 -4.93
C PRO A 88 6.50 -4.37 -5.46
N GLN A 89 5.73 -5.45 -5.65
CA GLN A 89 4.35 -5.37 -6.13
C GLN A 89 3.35 -5.22 -4.98
N SER A 90 3.61 -5.85 -3.83
CA SER A 90 2.68 -5.85 -2.69
C SER A 90 3.27 -6.30 -1.36
N ASP A 91 4.48 -6.85 -1.33
CA ASP A 91 4.95 -7.61 -0.19
C ASP A 91 5.55 -6.67 0.86
N TRP A 92 5.09 -6.84 2.09
CA TRP A 92 5.33 -6.00 3.28
C TRP A 92 6.79 -5.96 3.76
N THR A 93 7.72 -6.48 2.98
CA THR A 93 9.14 -6.51 3.27
C THR A 93 9.88 -5.78 2.15
N ASP A 94 10.02 -4.47 2.31
CA ASP A 94 10.94 -3.72 1.45
C ASP A 94 12.36 -3.92 1.97
N PRO A 95 13.31 -4.32 1.11
CA PRO A 95 14.71 -4.23 1.49
C PRO A 95 15.06 -2.78 1.88
N LEU A 96 15.95 -2.61 2.87
CA LEU A 96 16.53 -1.31 3.26
C LEU A 96 17.06 -0.47 2.08
N VAL A 97 17.39 -1.15 0.97
CA VAL A 97 17.80 -0.54 -0.28
C VAL A 97 16.83 -0.99 -1.37
N PRO A 98 16.06 -0.06 -1.98
CA PRO A 98 15.11 -0.40 -3.02
C PRO A 98 15.72 -1.15 -4.19
N THR A 99 14.93 -2.01 -4.84
CA THR A 99 15.39 -2.90 -5.92
C THR A 99 16.14 -2.17 -7.04
N LEU A 100 15.70 -0.98 -7.43
CA LEU A 100 16.37 -0.21 -8.49
C LEU A 100 17.80 0.21 -8.14
N GLU A 101 18.06 0.52 -6.87
CA GLU A 101 19.41 0.87 -6.42
C GLU A 101 20.34 -0.35 -6.50
N ARG A 102 19.79 -1.58 -6.42
CA ARG A 102 20.53 -2.82 -6.69
C ARG A 102 20.71 -3.10 -8.18
N ILE A 103 19.69 -2.82 -9.00
CA ILE A 103 19.74 -3.02 -10.45
C ILE A 103 20.85 -2.19 -11.09
N ILE A 104 21.00 -0.92 -10.68
CA ILE A 104 22.02 -0.03 -11.26
C ILE A 104 23.46 -0.40 -10.89
N VAL A 105 23.71 -1.35 -10.00
CA VAL A 105 25.08 -1.80 -9.65
C VAL A 105 25.46 -3.12 -10.29
N VAL A 106 24.55 -3.79 -11.00
CA VAL A 106 24.81 -5.10 -11.65
C VAL A 106 25.85 -4.99 -12.76
N CYS A 107 25.61 -4.16 -13.77
CA CYS A 107 26.57 -3.90 -14.84
C CYS A 107 26.35 -2.51 -15.46
N SER A 108 27.30 -2.04 -16.27
CA SER A 108 27.22 -0.72 -16.95
C SER A 108 26.01 -0.61 -17.88
N HIS A 109 25.68 -1.68 -18.61
CA HIS A 109 24.53 -1.70 -19.51
C HIS A 109 23.20 -1.52 -18.76
N TRP A 110 23.00 -2.27 -17.67
CA TRP A 110 21.81 -2.17 -16.82
C TRP A 110 21.67 -0.80 -16.18
N ARG A 111 22.77 -0.24 -15.70
CA ARG A 111 22.81 1.12 -15.18
C ARG A 111 22.35 2.13 -16.23
N THR A 112 22.91 2.07 -17.44
CA THR A 112 22.54 2.98 -18.52
C THR A 112 21.07 2.86 -18.88
N VAL A 113 20.55 1.64 -19.01
CA VAL A 113 19.14 1.39 -19.34
C VAL A 113 18.22 1.91 -18.23
N ALA A 114 18.48 1.56 -16.97
CA ALA A 114 17.64 1.99 -15.85
C ALA A 114 17.65 3.51 -15.67
N LEU A 115 18.80 4.18 -15.82
CA LEU A 115 18.89 5.64 -15.72
C LEU A 115 18.23 6.36 -16.92
N ALA A 116 18.14 5.70 -18.08
CA ALA A 116 17.47 6.22 -19.26
C ALA A 116 15.94 6.09 -19.21
N ALA A 117 15.38 5.36 -18.22
CA ALA A 117 13.95 5.11 -18.07
C ALA A 117 13.38 5.79 -16.80
N PRO A 118 12.97 7.08 -16.87
CA PRO A 118 12.53 7.84 -15.69
C PRO A 118 11.32 7.26 -14.96
N TYR A 119 10.41 6.60 -15.68
CA TYR A 119 9.19 6.02 -15.10
C TYR A 119 9.50 4.90 -14.09
N LEU A 120 10.63 4.20 -14.23
CA LEU A 120 11.05 3.21 -13.23
C LEU A 120 11.25 3.87 -11.86
N TRP A 121 11.77 5.11 -11.85
CA TRP A 121 12.08 5.86 -10.63
C TRP A 121 10.89 6.62 -10.05
N SER A 122 9.74 6.65 -10.75
CA SER A 122 8.57 7.44 -10.34
C SER A 122 7.70 6.73 -9.31
N LYS A 123 7.89 5.41 -9.14
CA LYS A 123 7.31 4.65 -8.03
C LYS A 123 8.26 4.68 -6.84
N ILE A 124 7.83 5.32 -5.75
CA ILE A 124 8.56 5.40 -4.49
C ILE A 124 7.73 4.70 -3.43
N ALA A 125 8.09 3.45 -3.15
CA ALA A 125 7.55 2.69 -2.03
C ALA A 125 8.60 2.62 -0.93
N LEU A 126 8.22 2.94 0.31
CA LEU A 126 9.07 2.88 1.48
C LEU A 126 8.31 2.21 2.62
N TYR A 127 8.95 1.21 3.22
CA TYR A 127 8.44 0.54 4.40
C TYR A 127 9.44 0.77 5.55
N SER A 128 8.95 1.33 6.65
CA SER A 128 9.72 1.82 7.79
C SER A 128 10.80 2.84 7.37
N PRO A 129 10.42 4.12 7.14
CA PRO A 129 11.35 5.19 6.80
C PRO A 129 12.53 5.28 7.77
N ARG A 130 13.75 5.42 7.24
CA ARG A 130 15.00 5.55 8.00
C ARG A 130 15.85 6.69 7.41
N PRO A 131 16.85 7.20 8.14
CA PRO A 131 17.70 8.29 7.65
C PRO A 131 18.32 8.05 6.26
N ILE A 132 18.70 6.81 5.94
CA ILE A 132 19.27 6.47 4.63
C ILE A 132 18.28 6.66 3.47
N HIS A 133 16.98 6.45 3.73
CA HIS A 133 15.91 6.58 2.73
C HIS A 133 15.75 8.03 2.25
N VAL A 134 16.10 9.03 3.07
CA VAL A 134 16.05 10.44 2.67
C VAL A 134 16.87 10.69 1.40
N SER A 135 18.10 10.18 1.36
CA SER A 135 18.98 10.33 0.19
C SER A 135 18.49 9.55 -1.03
N ILE A 136 17.88 8.38 -0.79
CA ILE A 136 17.32 7.52 -1.84
C ILE A 136 16.11 8.20 -2.48
N VAL A 137 15.18 8.70 -1.68
CA VAL A 137 13.99 9.44 -2.16
C VAL A 137 14.38 10.61 -3.02
N ARG A 138 15.37 11.42 -2.60
CA ARG A 138 15.86 12.55 -3.41
C ARG A 138 16.38 12.10 -4.77
N ARG A 139 17.15 11.02 -4.83
CA ARG A 139 17.62 10.46 -6.11
C ARG A 139 16.47 9.93 -6.97
N HIS A 140 15.48 9.28 -6.39
CA HIS A 140 14.30 8.83 -7.13
C HIS A 140 13.49 10.02 -7.70
N LEU A 141 13.28 11.07 -6.90
CA LEU A 141 12.64 12.31 -7.34
C LEU A 141 13.42 12.99 -8.47
N GLU A 142 14.75 13.01 -8.40
CA GLU A 142 15.60 13.56 -9.46
C GLU A 142 15.53 12.72 -10.75
N ARG A 143 15.68 11.39 -10.64
CA ARG A 143 15.73 10.46 -11.77
C ARG A 143 14.38 10.27 -12.45
N SER A 144 13.27 10.44 -11.72
CA SER A 144 11.90 10.37 -12.28
C SER A 144 11.54 11.56 -13.17
N LYS A 145 12.32 12.65 -13.14
CA LYS A 145 12.13 13.83 -13.99
C LYS A 145 10.70 14.38 -13.88
N THR A 146 9.93 14.31 -14.96
CA THR A 146 8.56 14.82 -15.06
C THR A 146 7.51 13.71 -15.00
N CYS A 147 7.91 12.46 -14.78
CA CYS A 147 6.97 11.35 -14.69
C CYS A 147 5.98 11.53 -13.53
N PRO A 148 4.72 11.09 -13.69
CA PRO A 148 3.78 11.05 -12.59
C PRO A 148 4.29 10.14 -11.46
N LEU A 149 4.16 10.60 -10.21
CA LEU A 149 4.71 9.94 -9.03
C LEU A 149 3.66 9.07 -8.34
N ASP A 150 4.03 7.82 -8.07
CA ASP A 150 3.28 6.88 -7.25
C ASP A 150 4.00 6.69 -5.92
N LEU A 151 3.42 7.21 -4.86
CA LEU A 151 4.05 7.33 -3.56
C LEU A 151 3.36 6.41 -2.54
N VAL A 152 4.13 5.53 -1.91
CA VAL A 152 3.68 4.66 -0.83
C VAL A 152 4.68 4.77 0.32
N ILE A 153 4.26 5.37 1.44
CA ILE A 153 5.09 5.48 2.64
C ILE A 153 4.35 4.81 3.78
N ARG A 154 4.90 3.70 4.26
CA ARG A 154 4.33 2.93 5.37
C ARG A 154 5.34 2.84 6.49
N GLN A 155 5.04 3.42 7.63
CA GLN A 155 5.77 3.23 8.86
C GLN A 155 5.17 2.00 9.55
N ALA A 156 5.95 0.94 9.72
CA ALA A 156 5.49 -0.24 10.46
C ALA A 156 6.06 -0.30 11.89
N MET A 157 7.13 0.45 12.18
CA MET A 157 7.73 0.50 13.50
C MET A 157 6.98 1.46 14.42
N GLU A 158 6.73 1.00 15.64
CA GLU A 158 6.27 1.79 16.78
C GLU A 158 7.47 2.15 17.69
N PRO A 159 7.36 3.13 18.61
CA PRO A 159 8.44 3.47 19.54
C PRO A 159 9.00 2.26 20.32
N GLU A 160 8.15 1.28 20.60
CA GLU A 160 8.44 0.06 21.34
C GLU A 160 9.29 -0.93 20.53
N ASP A 161 9.28 -0.83 19.20
CA ASP A 161 10.09 -1.67 18.30
C ASP A 161 11.53 -1.18 18.16
N CYS A 162 11.82 0.05 18.60
CA CYS A 162 13.15 0.65 18.49
C CYS A 162 14.10 0.13 19.56
N GLU A 163 15.37 -0.07 19.18
CA GLU A 163 16.42 -0.47 20.13
C GLU A 163 16.74 0.64 21.15
N SER A 164 16.47 1.89 20.77
CA SER A 164 16.64 3.06 21.62
C SER A 164 15.68 4.21 21.28
N PRO A 165 15.44 5.15 22.21
CA PRO A 165 14.68 6.37 21.93
C PRO A 165 15.26 7.23 20.81
N SER A 166 16.59 7.24 20.64
CA SER A 166 17.25 8.02 19.58
C SER A 166 16.96 7.46 18.18
N GLU A 167 16.81 6.14 18.04
CA GLU A 167 16.41 5.53 16.77
C GLU A 167 15.01 6.00 16.35
N TRP A 168 14.09 6.09 17.31
CA TRP A 168 12.75 6.62 17.05
C TRP A 168 12.77 8.08 16.59
N GLU A 169 13.57 8.92 17.26
CA GLU A 169 13.76 10.33 16.86
C GLU A 169 14.31 10.44 15.43
N ASP A 170 15.29 9.61 15.06
CA ASP A 170 15.85 9.54 13.72
C ASP A 170 14.80 9.12 12.67
N ILE A 171 13.92 8.17 13.00
CA ILE A 171 12.80 7.74 12.14
C ILE A 171 11.80 8.88 11.94
N VAL A 172 11.44 9.60 13.01
CA VAL A 172 10.52 10.75 12.96
C VAL A 172 11.11 11.87 12.09
N ALA A 173 12.39 12.18 12.28
CA ALA A 173 13.12 13.18 11.50
C ALA A 173 13.19 12.78 10.02
N ALA A 174 13.59 11.54 9.73
CA ALA A 174 13.66 11.03 8.37
C ALA A 174 12.30 11.07 7.67
N THR A 175 11.23 10.65 8.35
CA THR A 175 9.86 10.71 7.84
C THR A 175 9.47 12.13 7.49
N SER A 176 9.72 13.09 8.39
CA SER A 176 9.41 14.51 8.16
C SER A 176 10.18 15.09 6.96
N MET A 177 11.47 14.74 6.82
CA MET A 177 12.28 15.15 5.67
C MET A 177 11.75 14.57 4.36
N ILE A 178 11.34 13.30 4.36
CA ILE A 178 10.75 12.64 3.19
C ILE A 178 9.43 13.31 2.79
N LEU A 179 8.53 13.56 3.76
CA LEU A 179 7.27 14.27 3.50
C LEU A 179 7.52 15.68 2.93
N SER A 180 8.50 16.39 3.47
CA SER A 180 8.96 17.67 2.92
C SER A 180 9.45 17.54 1.48
N ASP A 181 10.29 16.56 1.17
CA ASP A 181 10.85 16.38 -0.16
C ASP A 181 9.79 15.99 -1.19
N ILE A 182 8.89 15.04 -0.89
CA ILE A 182 7.82 14.66 -1.82
C ILE A 182 6.80 15.79 -2.04
N SER A 183 6.53 16.63 -1.03
CA SER A 183 5.57 17.73 -1.14
C SER A 183 5.98 18.81 -2.14
N LYS A 184 7.29 18.93 -2.44
CA LYS A 184 7.80 19.84 -3.46
C LYS A 184 7.42 19.42 -4.88
N HIS A 185 6.91 18.19 -5.05
CA HIS A 185 6.56 17.60 -6.35
C HIS A 185 5.06 17.29 -6.49
N VAL A 186 4.19 17.95 -5.71
CA VAL A 186 2.74 17.68 -5.67
C VAL A 186 2.04 17.83 -7.02
N HIS A 187 2.55 18.68 -7.92
CA HIS A 187 2.00 18.91 -9.26
C HIS A 187 2.07 17.70 -10.18
N ARG A 188 2.89 16.71 -9.83
CA ARG A 188 3.06 15.47 -10.58
C ARG A 188 2.70 14.24 -9.76
N TRP A 189 2.07 14.38 -8.60
CA TRP A 189 1.54 13.21 -7.88
C TRP A 189 0.41 12.56 -8.67
N HIS A 190 0.48 11.24 -8.81
CA HIS A 190 -0.55 10.39 -9.42
C HIS A 190 -1.28 9.56 -8.37
N SER A 191 -0.55 8.97 -7.42
CA SER A 191 -1.11 8.31 -6.25
C SER A 191 -0.29 8.62 -5.00
N LEU A 192 -0.99 8.73 -3.85
CA LEU A 192 -0.38 8.98 -2.55
C LEU A 192 -1.00 8.03 -1.51
N THR A 193 -0.18 7.16 -0.95
CA THR A 193 -0.55 6.30 0.17
C THR A 193 0.40 6.55 1.33
N LEU A 194 -0.15 7.01 2.45
CA LEU A 194 0.58 7.28 3.68
C LEU A 194 0.01 6.41 4.80
N MET A 195 0.88 5.77 5.56
CA MET A 195 0.58 5.04 6.78
C MET A 195 1.63 5.42 7.80
N ILE A 196 1.37 6.46 8.61
CA ILE A 196 2.39 7.10 9.46
C ILE A 196 1.94 7.06 10.92
N TYR A 197 2.79 6.50 11.79
CA TYR A 197 2.54 6.37 13.24
C TYR A 197 3.48 7.24 14.09
N SER A 198 4.41 7.95 13.47
CA SER A 198 5.22 8.99 14.12
C SER A 198 4.54 10.36 14.07
N PRO A 199 4.82 11.25 15.05
CA PRO A 199 4.36 12.64 15.05
C PRO A 199 5.10 13.47 13.99
N ALA A 200 4.81 13.21 12.71
CA ALA A 200 5.35 13.96 11.58
C ALA A 200 4.34 15.03 11.12
N ALA A 201 4.83 16.23 10.80
CA ALA A 201 4.02 17.28 10.20
C ALA A 201 4.01 17.14 8.68
N PHE A 202 2.81 17.12 8.10
CA PHE A 202 2.63 17.16 6.66
C PHE A 202 2.70 18.61 6.16
N PRO A 203 3.61 18.92 5.22
CA PRO A 203 3.77 20.27 4.71
C PRO A 203 2.51 20.78 4.00
N ARG A 204 2.24 22.09 4.11
CA ARG A 204 1.17 22.73 3.34
C ARG A 204 1.37 22.55 1.83
N LEU A 205 0.31 22.16 1.13
CA LEU A 205 0.30 22.06 -0.33
C LEU A 205 0.25 23.47 -0.95
N VAL A 206 1.28 23.82 -1.72
CA VAL A 206 1.41 25.15 -2.37
C VAL A 206 1.02 25.11 -3.85
N LEU A 207 1.18 23.96 -4.51
CA LEU A 207 0.88 23.78 -5.92
C LEU A 207 -0.36 22.89 -6.12
N PRO A 208 -1.08 23.04 -7.25
CA PRO A 208 -2.18 22.14 -7.61
C PRO A 208 -1.73 20.68 -7.76
N THR A 209 -2.65 19.74 -7.64
CA THR A 209 -2.41 18.29 -7.78
C THR A 209 -3.10 17.71 -9.04
N PRO A 210 -2.80 18.18 -10.27
CA PRO A 210 -3.64 17.94 -11.45
C PRO A 210 -3.74 16.48 -11.89
N LEU A 211 -2.78 15.63 -11.51
CA LEU A 211 -2.71 14.22 -11.91
C LEU A 211 -3.17 13.26 -10.81
N LEU A 212 -3.49 13.76 -9.62
CA LEU A 212 -3.70 12.93 -8.44
C LEU A 212 -5.05 12.22 -8.54
N LYS A 213 -5.01 10.88 -8.57
CA LYS A 213 -6.18 10.01 -8.71
C LYS A 213 -6.58 9.33 -7.41
N LEU A 214 -5.58 8.99 -6.58
CA LEU A 214 -5.77 8.21 -5.36
C LEU A 214 -5.02 8.87 -4.21
N VAL A 215 -5.75 9.08 -3.11
CA VAL A 215 -5.17 9.43 -1.82
C VAL A 215 -5.66 8.44 -0.78
N SER A 216 -4.73 7.85 -0.02
CA SER A 216 -5.03 7.04 1.14
C SER A 216 -4.14 7.46 2.29
N ILE A 217 -4.72 7.96 3.37
CA ILE A 217 -3.98 8.44 4.55
C ILE A 217 -4.43 7.65 5.76
N THR A 218 -3.52 6.90 6.33
CA THR A 218 -3.77 6.01 7.46
C THR A 218 -2.71 6.22 8.54
N GLY A 219 -3.01 5.75 9.75
CA GLY A 219 -2.17 5.99 10.93
C GLY A 219 -2.71 7.14 11.78
N SER A 220 -2.21 7.24 13.01
CA SER A 220 -2.81 8.06 14.08
C SER A 220 -2.09 9.37 14.38
N MET A 221 -0.85 9.56 13.92
CA MET A 221 0.03 10.64 14.40
C MET A 221 0.42 11.68 13.34
N LEU A 222 -0.02 11.53 12.08
CA LEU A 222 0.26 12.52 11.04
C LEU A 222 -0.49 13.83 11.33
N LYS A 223 0.26 14.93 11.46
CA LYS A 223 -0.30 16.27 11.73
C LYS A 223 -0.38 17.08 10.45
N PHE A 224 -1.43 17.87 10.30
CA PHE A 224 -1.58 18.79 9.18
C PHE A 224 -1.58 20.23 9.71
N ASP A 225 -0.83 21.12 9.08
CA ASP A 225 -0.88 22.56 9.39
C ASP A 225 -2.29 23.12 9.17
N ASP A 226 -2.90 22.72 8.06
CA ASP A 226 -4.29 23.04 7.70
C ASP A 226 -4.89 21.85 6.94
N VAL A 227 -5.61 20.99 7.69
CA VAL A 227 -6.26 19.79 7.16
C VAL A 227 -7.36 20.10 6.14
N GLN A 228 -8.01 21.27 6.26
CA GLN A 228 -9.07 21.68 5.34
C GLN A 228 -8.47 22.10 4.00
N ALA A 229 -7.46 22.96 4.01
CA ALA A 229 -6.75 23.35 2.81
C ALA A 229 -6.12 22.15 2.10
N PHE A 230 -5.60 21.18 2.87
CA PHE A 230 -5.07 19.93 2.34
C PHE A 230 -6.13 19.14 1.56
N TRP A 231 -7.28 18.85 2.18
CA TRP A 231 -8.35 18.10 1.50
C TRP A 231 -8.99 18.87 0.35
N ARG A 232 -9.13 20.21 0.44
CA ARG A 232 -9.56 21.04 -0.70
C ARG A 232 -8.61 20.92 -1.88
N ALA A 233 -7.30 21.01 -1.63
CA ALA A 233 -6.30 20.91 -2.69
C ALA A 233 -6.29 19.52 -3.35
N ILE A 234 -6.58 18.47 -2.59
CA ILE A 234 -6.77 17.10 -3.11
C ILE A 234 -8.04 17.00 -3.95
N LEU A 235 -9.19 17.40 -3.40
CA LEU A 235 -10.49 17.31 -4.08
C LEU A 235 -10.58 18.23 -5.31
N ALA A 236 -9.79 19.30 -5.36
CA ALA A 236 -9.64 20.15 -6.53
C ALA A 236 -8.97 19.44 -7.73
N SER A 237 -8.29 18.31 -7.52
CA SER A 237 -7.74 17.52 -8.62
C SER A 237 -8.85 17.04 -9.57
N PRO A 238 -8.80 17.34 -10.88
CA PRO A 238 -9.79 16.83 -11.83
C PRO A 238 -9.70 15.31 -12.02
N ALA A 239 -8.52 14.74 -11.76
CA ALA A 239 -8.24 13.32 -11.88
C ALA A 239 -8.66 12.50 -10.65
N MET A 240 -9.08 13.14 -9.55
CA MET A 240 -9.39 12.46 -8.30
C MET A 240 -10.49 11.40 -8.47
N ARG A 241 -10.25 10.18 -7.98
CA ARG A 241 -11.20 9.05 -8.04
C ARG A 241 -11.35 8.30 -6.73
N SER A 242 -10.29 8.24 -5.92
CA SER A 242 -10.29 7.45 -4.69
C SER A 242 -9.73 8.25 -3.53
N ILE A 243 -10.50 8.32 -2.45
CA ILE A 243 -10.08 8.95 -1.20
C ILE A 243 -10.31 7.98 -0.05
N SER A 244 -9.29 7.80 0.79
CA SER A 244 -9.36 7.07 2.05
C SER A 244 -8.67 7.82 3.17
N TRP A 245 -9.26 7.85 4.36
CA TRP A 245 -8.57 8.29 5.58
C TRP A 245 -8.84 7.39 6.80
N SER A 246 -7.98 7.41 7.82
CA SER A 246 -8.27 6.73 9.10
C SER A 246 -7.81 7.55 10.32
N TYR A 247 -7.48 6.88 11.44
CA TYR A 247 -7.40 7.35 12.83
C TYR A 247 -6.86 8.76 13.12
N SER A 248 -6.01 9.35 12.29
CA SER A 248 -5.44 10.69 12.51
C SER A 248 -6.36 11.85 12.11
N ILE A 249 -7.41 11.61 11.32
CA ILE A 249 -8.19 12.68 10.70
C ILE A 249 -9.67 12.54 11.06
N GLU A 250 -10.11 13.30 12.06
CA GLU A 250 -11.52 13.34 12.44
C GLU A 250 -12.35 14.12 11.41
N GLN A 251 -13.42 13.49 10.89
CA GLN A 251 -14.35 14.06 9.90
C GLN A 251 -14.78 15.51 10.24
N LYS A 252 -15.12 15.76 11.51
CA LYS A 252 -15.64 17.05 11.98
C LYS A 252 -14.67 18.21 11.76
N ASN A 253 -13.38 17.93 11.62
CA ASN A 253 -12.34 18.95 11.43
C ASN A 253 -12.28 19.44 9.98
N PHE A 254 -12.79 18.68 9.01
CA PHE A 254 -12.62 19.01 7.59
C PHE A 254 -13.88 18.89 6.73
N LEU A 255 -14.73 17.87 6.89
CA LEU A 255 -15.91 17.70 6.00
C LEU A 255 -16.86 18.91 5.99
N PRO A 256 -17.14 19.60 7.12
CA PRO A 256 -17.98 20.81 7.11
C PRO A 256 -17.50 21.94 6.20
N SER A 257 -16.25 21.87 5.76
CA SER A 257 -15.60 22.92 5.01
C SER A 257 -15.48 22.61 3.51
N LEU A 258 -16.02 21.45 3.07
CA LEU A 258 -15.81 20.86 1.75
C LEU A 258 -17.11 20.62 0.95
N PHE A 259 -18.23 21.24 1.31
CA PHE A 259 -19.52 21.04 0.61
C PHE A 259 -19.53 21.54 -0.84
N ASP A 260 -18.66 22.49 -1.14
CA ASP A 260 -18.46 23.13 -2.44
C ASP A 260 -17.53 22.32 -3.36
N CYS A 261 -16.90 21.26 -2.85
CA CYS A 261 -16.01 20.42 -3.62
C CYS A 261 -16.78 19.48 -4.57
N GLU A 262 -16.13 19.08 -5.67
CA GLU A 262 -16.73 18.17 -6.66
C GLU A 262 -16.66 16.70 -6.22
N TRP A 263 -17.57 16.27 -5.33
CA TRP A 263 -17.62 14.88 -4.85
C TRP A 263 -18.09 13.88 -5.91
N GLY A 264 -18.87 14.33 -6.91
CA GLY A 264 -19.50 13.46 -7.93
C GLY A 264 -18.54 12.68 -8.84
N LYS A 265 -17.24 13.03 -8.88
CA LYS A 265 -16.20 12.32 -9.64
C LYS A 265 -15.58 11.13 -8.90
N LEU A 266 -15.86 10.98 -7.61
CA LEU A 266 -15.30 9.90 -6.81
C LEU A 266 -15.93 8.55 -7.17
N ILE A 267 -15.08 7.54 -7.28
CA ILE A 267 -15.42 6.14 -7.50
C ILE A 267 -15.29 5.36 -6.19
N GLN A 268 -14.33 5.73 -5.34
CA GLN A 268 -14.11 5.09 -4.06
C GLN A 268 -14.01 6.13 -2.94
N LEU A 269 -14.75 5.90 -1.88
CA LEU A 269 -14.74 6.73 -0.67
C LEU A 269 -14.64 5.81 0.54
N ALA A 270 -13.58 5.99 1.32
CA ALA A 270 -13.30 5.19 2.49
C ALA A 270 -12.91 6.07 3.69
N GLY A 271 -13.31 5.67 4.88
CA GLY A 271 -12.70 6.22 6.07
C GLY A 271 -13.55 6.17 7.32
N ARG A 272 -13.11 6.95 8.32
CA ARG A 272 -13.79 7.07 9.59
C ARG A 272 -14.86 8.14 9.49
N PHE A 273 -16.12 7.71 9.51
CA PHE A 273 -17.26 8.60 9.32
C PHE A 273 -18.18 8.62 10.53
N THR A 274 -18.65 9.81 10.87
CA THR A 274 -19.81 10.00 11.73
C THR A 274 -21.01 10.28 10.82
N VAL A 275 -22.12 9.58 11.04
CA VAL A 275 -23.33 9.77 10.25
C VAL A 275 -24.03 11.05 10.71
N ASP A 276 -23.77 12.15 10.00
CA ASP A 276 -24.36 13.46 10.22
C ASP A 276 -24.96 14.03 8.91
N SER A 277 -25.63 15.19 9.01
CA SER A 277 -26.24 15.85 7.85
C SER A 277 -25.22 16.18 6.75
N HIS A 278 -23.98 16.45 7.14
CA HIS A 278 -22.89 16.79 6.23
C HIS A 278 -22.46 15.58 5.39
N LEU A 279 -22.28 14.41 6.02
CA LEU A 279 -22.00 13.16 5.31
C LEU A 279 -23.12 12.81 4.35
N LEU A 280 -24.37 12.88 4.80
CA LEU A 280 -25.53 12.56 3.96
C LEU A 280 -25.59 13.48 2.73
N GLN A 281 -25.34 14.78 2.91
CA GLN A 281 -25.28 15.73 1.81
C GLN A 281 -24.14 15.42 0.83
N ILE A 282 -22.95 15.07 1.32
CA ILE A 282 -21.81 14.70 0.47
C ILE A 282 -22.12 13.42 -0.32
N LEU A 283 -22.60 12.37 0.35
CA LEU A 283 -22.93 11.11 -0.30
C LEU A 283 -24.01 11.30 -1.37
N SER A 284 -25.00 12.15 -1.14
CA SER A 284 -26.05 12.43 -2.14
C SER A 284 -25.52 12.99 -3.47
N GLN A 285 -24.30 13.56 -3.48
CA GLN A 285 -23.64 14.09 -4.68
C GLN A 285 -22.76 13.04 -5.39
N CYS A 286 -22.44 11.93 -4.71
CA CYS A 286 -21.49 10.91 -5.16
C CYS A 286 -22.11 9.91 -6.15
N LEU A 287 -22.61 10.38 -7.29
CA LEU A 287 -23.35 9.55 -8.26
C LEU A 287 -22.49 8.49 -8.98
N SER A 288 -21.18 8.73 -9.07
CA SER A 288 -20.21 7.82 -9.70
C SER A 288 -19.59 6.82 -8.71
N LEU A 289 -20.00 6.87 -7.43
CA LEU A 289 -19.39 6.06 -6.39
C LEU A 289 -19.72 4.58 -6.59
N GLU A 290 -18.68 3.75 -6.66
CA GLU A 290 -18.79 2.29 -6.81
C GLU A 290 -18.45 1.55 -5.53
N VAL A 291 -17.54 2.11 -4.71
CA VAL A 291 -17.09 1.52 -3.44
C VAL A 291 -17.24 2.54 -2.31
N LEU A 292 -17.96 2.14 -1.26
CA LEU A 292 -18.09 2.89 -0.01
C LEU A 292 -17.57 2.02 1.15
N ASP A 293 -16.59 2.52 1.90
CA ASP A 293 -16.04 1.85 3.08
C ASP A 293 -16.14 2.76 4.30
N ILE A 294 -16.97 2.36 5.26
CA ILE A 294 -17.28 3.13 6.45
C ILE A 294 -16.75 2.38 7.66
N THR A 295 -15.85 3.03 8.39
CA THR A 295 -15.29 2.53 9.63
C THR A 295 -15.75 3.43 10.78
N ASP A 296 -16.22 2.84 11.88
CA ASP A 296 -16.73 3.62 13.01
C ASP A 296 -15.59 4.25 13.83
N PRO A 297 -15.80 5.45 14.38
CA PRO A 297 -15.20 5.75 15.66
C PRO A 297 -15.50 4.71 16.75
N ILE A 298 -14.46 3.98 17.16
CA ILE A 298 -14.42 3.37 18.48
C ILE A 298 -14.71 4.51 19.48
N ASP A 299 -15.87 4.45 20.14
CA ASP A 299 -16.30 5.24 21.30
C ASP A 299 -16.98 6.61 21.13
N ASP A 300 -17.58 6.96 19.98
CA ASP A 300 -18.42 8.18 19.95
C ASP A 300 -19.89 7.87 20.29
N ASN A 301 -20.35 8.32 21.47
CA ASN A 301 -21.75 8.32 21.91
C ASN A 301 -22.60 9.35 21.11
N THR A 302 -22.29 9.57 19.83
CA THR A 302 -23.04 10.49 18.98
C THR A 302 -24.45 9.97 18.78
N SER A 303 -25.42 10.85 19.01
CA SER A 303 -26.83 10.56 18.75
C SER A 303 -27.01 10.24 17.26
N PRO A 304 -27.75 9.19 16.91
CA PRO A 304 -27.98 8.83 15.52
C PRO A 304 -28.61 10.00 14.75
N ALA A 305 -28.24 10.14 13.47
CA ALA A 305 -28.88 11.11 12.60
C ALA A 305 -30.40 10.89 12.58
N THR A 306 -31.16 11.99 12.52
CA THR A 306 -32.62 11.90 12.42
C THR A 306 -33.02 11.25 11.08
N PRO A 307 -34.09 10.44 11.05
CA PRO A 307 -34.57 9.83 9.82
C PRO A 307 -34.87 10.91 8.77
N GLY A 308 -34.12 10.88 7.67
CA GLY A 308 -34.23 11.82 6.56
C GLY A 308 -34.71 11.11 5.30
N THR A 309 -34.98 11.88 4.25
CA THR A 309 -35.38 11.32 2.95
C THR A 309 -34.26 10.45 2.37
N PRO A 310 -34.53 9.19 1.99
CA PRO A 310 -33.55 8.35 1.33
C PRO A 310 -33.13 8.93 -0.03
N PHE A 311 -31.88 8.68 -0.43
CA PHE A 311 -31.33 9.05 -1.73
C PHE A 311 -30.67 7.85 -2.42
N VAL A 312 -30.50 7.97 -3.74
CA VAL A 312 -30.01 6.88 -4.59
C VAL A 312 -28.52 7.05 -4.85
N LEU A 313 -27.74 5.99 -4.62
CA LEU A 313 -26.37 5.87 -5.13
C LEU A 313 -26.37 4.90 -6.32
N PRO A 314 -26.50 5.40 -7.56
CA PRO A 314 -26.91 4.58 -8.71
C PRO A 314 -25.80 3.66 -9.22
N SER A 315 -24.55 3.91 -8.84
CA SER A 315 -23.37 3.17 -9.31
C SER A 315 -22.75 2.29 -8.23
N LEU A 316 -23.24 2.36 -6.98
CA LEU A 316 -22.61 1.71 -5.84
C LEU A 316 -22.76 0.19 -5.94
N ARG A 317 -21.63 -0.51 -5.92
CA ARG A 317 -21.54 -1.97 -6.06
C ARG A 317 -21.04 -2.64 -4.80
N VAL A 318 -20.11 -1.99 -4.09
CA VAL A 318 -19.46 -2.56 -2.92
C VAL A 318 -19.67 -1.63 -1.72
N VAL A 319 -20.24 -2.19 -0.67
CA VAL A 319 -20.40 -1.51 0.62
C VAL A 319 -19.64 -2.27 1.68
N LYS A 320 -18.75 -1.59 2.39
CA LYS A 320 -18.04 -2.12 3.54
C LYS A 320 -18.46 -1.31 4.77
N PHE A 321 -19.04 -1.97 5.75
CA PHE A 321 -19.47 -1.38 7.01
C PHE A 321 -18.73 -2.06 8.13
N ASP A 322 -17.72 -1.37 8.63
CA ASP A 322 -16.94 -1.71 9.80
C ASP A 322 -17.38 -0.84 10.98
N THR A 323 -18.68 -0.86 11.25
CA THR A 323 -19.34 0.00 12.24
C THR A 323 -20.54 -0.66 12.87
N ALA A 324 -20.86 -0.25 14.11
CA ALA A 324 -22.09 -0.64 14.79
C ALA A 324 -23.28 0.29 14.48
N GLU A 325 -22.97 1.43 13.88
CA GLU A 325 -23.95 2.39 13.43
C GLU A 325 -24.67 1.85 12.19
N THR A 326 -26.00 1.88 12.21
CA THR A 326 -26.84 1.46 11.08
C THR A 326 -27.77 2.54 10.57
N SER A 327 -27.74 3.77 11.13
CA SER A 327 -28.70 4.82 10.77
C SER A 327 -28.50 5.30 9.33
N LEU A 328 -27.26 5.30 8.83
CA LEU A 328 -26.97 5.61 7.43
C LEU A 328 -27.74 4.70 6.47
N LEU A 329 -27.96 3.44 6.84
CA LEU A 329 -28.65 2.48 5.98
C LEU A 329 -30.08 2.94 5.67
N HIS A 330 -30.75 3.67 6.56
CA HIS A 330 -32.09 4.20 6.33
C HIS A 330 -32.15 5.26 5.22
N HIS A 331 -31.03 5.91 4.92
CA HIS A 331 -30.96 6.97 3.92
C HIS A 331 -30.52 6.49 2.54
N LEU A 332 -30.15 5.22 2.39
CA LEU A 332 -29.57 4.71 1.15
C LEU A 332 -30.58 3.91 0.32
N ILE A 333 -30.49 4.06 -1.00
CA ILE A 333 -31.11 3.20 -2.02
C ILE A 333 -29.99 2.81 -3.00
N LEU A 334 -29.69 1.51 -3.08
CA LEU A 334 -28.48 0.99 -3.72
C LEU A 334 -28.81 -0.03 -4.83
N PRO A 335 -29.39 0.39 -5.97
CA PRO A 335 -29.97 -0.53 -6.95
C PRO A 335 -28.96 -1.48 -7.62
N LYS A 336 -27.67 -1.12 -7.64
CA LYS A 336 -26.59 -1.92 -8.25
C LYS A 336 -25.70 -2.61 -7.22
N LEU A 337 -26.11 -2.68 -5.96
CA LEU A 337 -25.32 -3.31 -4.91
C LEU A 337 -25.10 -4.79 -5.23
N GLN A 338 -23.83 -5.21 -5.18
CA GLN A 338 -23.38 -6.56 -5.51
C GLN A 338 -22.68 -7.21 -4.31
N GLU A 339 -21.85 -6.46 -3.60
CA GLU A 339 -21.05 -6.96 -2.49
C GLU A 339 -21.26 -6.13 -1.23
N VAL A 340 -21.46 -6.82 -0.11
CA VAL A 340 -21.52 -6.21 1.21
C VAL A 340 -20.50 -6.87 2.11
N VAL A 341 -19.65 -6.09 2.78
CA VAL A 341 -18.70 -6.56 3.78
C VAL A 341 -19.09 -5.97 5.12
N LEU A 342 -19.46 -6.81 6.08
CA LEU A 342 -19.94 -6.40 7.40
C LEU A 342 -18.94 -6.80 8.47
N LEU A 343 -18.62 -5.90 9.40
CA LEU A 343 -18.02 -6.30 10.66
C LEU A 343 -19.12 -6.93 11.53
N ARG A 344 -18.89 -8.15 11.99
CA ARG A 344 -19.83 -8.81 12.90
C ARG A 344 -19.65 -8.26 14.31
N ARG A 345 -20.51 -7.31 14.67
CA ARG A 345 -20.85 -6.97 16.06
C ARG A 345 -22.22 -7.58 16.39
N LYS A 346 -22.64 -7.60 17.66
CA LYS A 346 -23.86 -8.28 18.17
C LYS A 346 -25.19 -7.65 17.68
N GLU A 347 -25.24 -7.16 16.45
CA GLU A 347 -26.32 -6.35 15.91
C GLU A 347 -27.41 -7.15 15.22
N THR A 348 -28.57 -6.50 15.12
CA THR A 348 -29.74 -7.00 14.42
C THR A 348 -29.62 -6.74 12.92
N PHE A 349 -29.83 -7.76 12.09
CA PHE A 349 -29.79 -7.68 10.62
C PHE A 349 -30.93 -6.87 9.98
N ARG A 350 -31.94 -6.43 10.75
CA ARG A 350 -33.14 -5.76 10.21
C ARG A 350 -32.84 -4.52 9.34
N PRO A 351 -31.98 -3.57 9.75
CA PRO A 351 -31.68 -2.40 8.92
C PRO A 351 -31.07 -2.76 7.55
N TRP A 352 -30.33 -3.86 7.48
CA TRP A 352 -29.77 -4.39 6.23
C TRP A 352 -30.85 -5.01 5.34
N ILE A 353 -31.78 -5.77 5.92
CA ILE A 353 -32.93 -6.34 5.19
C ILE A 353 -33.77 -5.20 4.60
N ASP A 354 -34.11 -4.19 5.41
CA ASP A 354 -34.88 -3.04 4.96
C ASP A 354 -34.18 -2.28 3.83
N LEU A 355 -32.84 -2.19 3.88
CA LEU A 355 -32.04 -1.61 2.81
C LEU A 355 -32.11 -2.44 1.52
N PHE A 356 -31.98 -3.76 1.61
CA PHE A 356 -32.02 -4.65 0.45
C PHE A 356 -33.40 -4.63 -0.21
N ASP A 357 -34.47 -4.70 0.59
CA ASP A 357 -35.85 -4.62 0.12
C ASP A 357 -36.13 -3.26 -0.54
N ARG A 358 -35.68 -2.15 0.06
CA ARG A 358 -35.84 -0.83 -0.54
C ARG A 358 -35.00 -0.65 -1.81
N SER A 359 -33.83 -1.28 -1.87
CA SER A 359 -32.89 -1.14 -2.99
C SER A 359 -33.21 -2.04 -4.18
N GLN A 360 -33.95 -3.14 -3.95
CA GLN A 360 -34.26 -4.16 -4.96
C GLN A 360 -33.00 -4.65 -5.71
N CYS A 361 -31.88 -4.77 -4.97
CA CYS A 361 -30.58 -5.11 -5.52
C CYS A 361 -30.36 -6.63 -5.62
N LEU A 362 -29.56 -7.05 -6.60
CA LEU A 362 -29.14 -8.44 -6.77
C LEU A 362 -27.77 -8.67 -6.11
N LEU A 363 -27.80 -8.99 -4.82
CA LEU A 363 -26.58 -9.31 -4.06
C LEU A 363 -25.91 -10.57 -4.61
N GLN A 364 -24.60 -10.47 -4.84
CA GLN A 364 -23.71 -11.54 -5.30
C GLN A 364 -22.76 -12.02 -4.20
N SER A 365 -22.55 -11.23 -3.14
CA SER A 365 -21.68 -11.62 -2.05
C SER A 365 -21.99 -10.84 -0.78
N VAL A 366 -22.06 -11.53 0.35
CA VAL A 366 -22.10 -10.95 1.69
C VAL A 366 -20.95 -11.58 2.49
N CYS A 367 -19.99 -10.75 2.86
CA CYS A 367 -18.78 -11.13 3.59
C CYS A 367 -18.87 -10.64 5.03
N PHE A 368 -18.48 -11.46 5.98
CA PHE A 368 -18.43 -11.10 7.39
C PHE A 368 -16.98 -11.08 7.88
N LYS A 369 -16.53 -9.93 8.41
CA LYS A 369 -15.30 -9.85 9.20
C LYS A 369 -15.65 -10.23 10.64
N LEU A 370 -15.05 -11.31 11.14
CA LEU A 370 -15.27 -11.80 12.50
C LEU A 370 -14.25 -11.16 13.44
N PHE A 371 -14.73 -10.60 14.56
CA PHE A 371 -13.87 -10.09 15.63
C PHE A 371 -13.39 -11.22 16.57
N SER A 372 -14.15 -12.32 16.65
CA SER A 372 -13.85 -13.50 17.48
C SER A 372 -14.07 -14.81 16.72
N ARG A 373 -13.27 -15.85 17.03
CA ARG A 373 -13.43 -17.22 16.52
C ARG A 373 -14.67 -17.95 17.08
N THR A 374 -15.37 -17.37 18.06
CA THR A 374 -16.47 -18.02 18.78
C THR A 374 -17.85 -17.83 18.14
N ASP A 375 -17.99 -16.96 17.14
CA ASP A 375 -19.30 -16.62 16.59
C ASP A 375 -19.71 -17.64 15.50
N SER A 376 -20.70 -18.49 15.78
CA SER A 376 -21.23 -19.48 14.82
C SER A 376 -21.94 -18.79 13.65
N GLY A 377 -21.73 -19.27 12.42
CA GLY A 377 -22.26 -18.66 11.19
C GLY A 377 -23.71 -19.02 10.84
N GLU A 378 -24.40 -19.77 11.69
CA GLU A 378 -25.67 -20.43 11.36
C GLU A 378 -26.86 -19.46 11.25
N ASP A 379 -26.94 -18.46 12.14
CA ASP A 379 -28.04 -17.48 12.13
C ASP A 379 -28.05 -16.60 10.87
N VAL A 380 -26.85 -16.29 10.36
CA VAL A 380 -26.63 -15.49 9.15
C VAL A 380 -27.07 -16.25 7.90
N ALA A 381 -26.70 -17.52 7.85
CA ALA A 381 -27.07 -18.42 6.78
C ALA A 381 -28.58 -18.60 6.69
N PHE A 382 -29.29 -18.56 7.82
CA PHE A 382 -30.75 -18.61 7.86
C PHE A 382 -31.40 -17.29 7.39
N CYS A 383 -30.85 -16.15 7.81
CA CYS A 383 -31.36 -14.83 7.45
C CYS A 383 -31.20 -14.52 5.94
N LEU A 384 -30.07 -14.90 5.34
CA LEU A 384 -29.83 -14.71 3.90
C LEU A 384 -30.62 -15.71 3.04
N ARG A 385 -30.74 -16.98 3.45
CA ARG A 385 -31.51 -17.99 2.71
C ARG A 385 -33.00 -17.70 2.59
N THR A 386 -33.56 -16.93 3.52
CA THR A 386 -34.97 -16.54 3.50
C THR A 386 -35.26 -15.38 2.54
N HIS A 387 -34.26 -14.56 2.20
CA HIS A 387 -34.46 -13.30 1.46
C HIS A 387 -33.67 -13.22 0.14
N SER A 388 -32.68 -14.11 -0.09
CA SER A 388 -31.96 -14.25 -1.37
C SER A 388 -31.70 -15.73 -1.70
N PRO A 389 -32.64 -16.42 -2.38
CA PRO A 389 -32.62 -17.86 -2.58
C PRO A 389 -31.48 -18.37 -3.50
N THR A 390 -30.70 -17.48 -4.11
CA THR A 390 -29.57 -17.82 -5.00
C THR A 390 -28.21 -17.90 -4.31
N SER A 391 -28.12 -17.66 -3.00
CA SER A 391 -26.83 -17.55 -2.30
C SER A 391 -26.25 -18.91 -1.82
N GLN A 392 -25.03 -19.24 -2.25
CA GLN A 392 -24.20 -20.36 -1.82
C GLN A 392 -23.13 -19.91 -0.80
N ILE A 393 -23.17 -20.49 0.40
CA ILE A 393 -22.21 -20.19 1.47
C ILE A 393 -20.93 -21.00 1.28
N TYR A 394 -19.77 -20.34 1.19
CA TYR A 394 -18.46 -20.98 1.20
C TYR A 394 -17.67 -20.52 2.43
N GLY A 395 -17.40 -21.45 3.36
CA GLY A 395 -16.48 -21.20 4.46
C GLY A 395 -15.05 -21.05 3.94
N SER A 396 -14.43 -19.90 4.16
CA SER A 396 -13.00 -19.68 3.90
C SER A 396 -12.18 -20.02 5.17
N PRO A 397 -10.96 -20.58 5.04
CA PRO A 397 -10.08 -20.85 6.19
C PRO A 397 -9.37 -19.61 6.74
N LEU A 398 -9.51 -18.44 6.11
CA LEU A 398 -9.09 -17.14 6.64
C LEU A 398 -10.21 -16.54 7.52
N PRO A 399 -9.92 -15.63 8.48
CA PRO A 399 -10.95 -15.07 9.36
C PRO A 399 -12.00 -14.30 8.54
N GLY A 400 -13.13 -14.96 8.26
CA GLY A 400 -14.30 -14.38 7.61
C GLY A 400 -15.16 -15.42 6.92
N ILE A 401 -16.48 -15.29 7.05
CA ILE A 401 -17.47 -16.13 6.35
C ILE A 401 -17.89 -15.37 5.09
N VAL A 402 -17.77 -16.01 3.93
CA VAL A 402 -18.22 -15.45 2.65
C VAL A 402 -19.45 -16.22 2.20
N VAL A 403 -20.56 -15.51 2.05
CA VAL A 403 -21.79 -16.01 1.44
C VAL A 403 -21.84 -15.45 0.02
N ARG A 404 -21.64 -16.27 -1.00
CA ARG A 404 -21.80 -15.86 -2.41
C ARG A 404 -23.23 -16.03 -2.87
#